data_AF-A0A238XZN1-F1
#
_entry.id   AF-A0A238XZN1-F1
#
_cell.length_a   1.000
_cell.length_b   1.000
_cell.length_c   1.000
_cell.angle_alpha   90.00
_cell.angle_beta   90.00
_cell.angle_gamma   90.00
#
_symmetry.space_group_name_H-M   'P 1'
#
loop_
_entity.id
_entity.type
_entity.pdbx_description
1 polymer ?
#
loop_
_entity_poly.entity_id
_entity_poly.type
_entity_poly.pdbx_seq_one_letter_code
_entity_poly.pdbx_strand_id
1 'polypeptide(L)'
;MSTLGFQLYDEGGRARVEQLQWRLAQRLLAAGNDVILENGFWSREERDSYRAVAQSLGCETRLHYLDVPVEELQRRIIARNRDAPADAAVDPNDLLAWSKMFEPPTTDELAVGHGTAPP
;
A
#
# COMPACT_ATOMS: atom_id res chain seq x y z
N MET A 1 6.55 -14.79 9.99
CA MET A 1 7.52 -14.15 9.05
C MET A 1 8.96 -14.53 9.38
N SER A 2 9.24 -14.79 10.67
CA SER A 2 10.57 -15.10 11.18
C SER A 2 11.24 -16.31 10.52
N THR A 3 10.49 -17.33 10.09
CA THR A 3 11.02 -18.53 9.40
C THR A 3 11.70 -18.20 8.05
N LEU A 4 11.30 -17.10 7.40
CA LEU A 4 11.92 -16.61 6.16
C LEU A 4 13.01 -15.56 6.43
N GLY A 5 13.38 -15.34 7.69
CA GLY A 5 14.38 -14.34 8.09
C GLY A 5 13.85 -12.91 8.14
N PHE A 6 12.54 -12.69 8.02
CA PHE A 6 11.93 -11.36 8.12
C PHE A 6 11.33 -11.15 9.50
N GLN A 7 11.63 -10.01 10.11
CA GLN A 7 10.95 -9.50 11.29
C GLN A 7 9.89 -8.49 10.88
N LEU A 8 8.85 -8.32 11.71
CA LEU A 8 7.71 -7.44 11.39
C LEU A 8 8.13 -6.00 11.05
N TYR A 9 9.15 -5.48 11.74
CA TYR A 9 9.70 -4.13 11.55
C TYR A 9 11.03 -4.12 10.78
N ASP A 10 11.32 -5.15 9.98
CA ASP A 10 12.50 -5.16 9.10
C ASP A 10 12.29 -4.22 7.90
N GLU A 11 12.66 -2.94 8.08
CA GLU A 11 12.54 -1.92 7.02
C GLU A 11 13.32 -2.27 5.76
N GLY A 12 14.53 -2.82 5.91
CA GLY A 12 15.36 -3.23 4.77
C GLY A 12 14.77 -4.41 4.03
N GLY A 13 14.19 -5.37 4.77
CA GLY A 13 13.44 -6.49 4.22
C GLY A 13 12.19 -6.04 3.47
N ARG A 14 11.39 -5.17 4.09
CA ARG A 14 10.21 -4.56 3.48
C ARG A 14 10.56 -3.86 2.17
N ALA A 15 11.57 -2.99 2.16
CA ALA A 15 12.00 -2.28 0.95
C ALA A 15 12.42 -3.22 -0.19
N ARG A 16 13.13 -4.32 0.13
CA ARG A 16 13.50 -5.34 -0.88
C ARG A 16 12.28 -6.04 -1.47
N VAL A 17 11.27 -6.36 -0.63
CA VAL A 17 10.03 -6.99 -1.06
C VAL A 17 9.21 -6.03 -1.92
N GLU A 18 9.01 -4.80 -1.48
CA GLU A 18 8.30 -3.75 -2.23
C GLU A 18 8.96 -3.51 -3.60
N GLN A 19 10.29 -3.43 -3.66
CA GLN A 19 11.01 -3.27 -4.93
C GLN A 19 10.81 -4.48 -5.87
N LEU A 20 10.76 -5.70 -5.32
CA LEU A 20 10.49 -6.91 -6.10
C LEU A 20 9.05 -6.93 -6.62
N GLN A 21 8.07 -6.63 -5.77
CA GLN A 21 6.66 -6.50 -6.15
C GLN A 21 6.50 -5.44 -7.24
N TRP A 22 7.19 -4.31 -7.12
CA TRP A 22 7.10 -3.24 -8.10
C TRP A 22 7.69 -3.61 -9.47
N ARG A 23 8.84 -4.28 -9.51
CA ARG A 23 9.39 -4.81 -10.77
C ARG A 23 8.46 -5.83 -11.41
N LEU A 24 7.80 -6.67 -10.62
CA LEU A 24 6.85 -7.64 -11.12
C LEU A 24 5.59 -6.96 -11.69
N ALA A 25 5.05 -5.97 -10.97
CA ALA A 25 3.91 -5.18 -11.42
C ALA A 25 4.18 -4.52 -12.78
N GLN A 26 5.33 -3.86 -12.95
CA GLN A 26 5.72 -3.25 -14.23
C GLN A 26 5.79 -4.27 -15.38
N ARG A 27 6.30 -5.48 -15.12
CA ARG A 27 6.34 -6.55 -16.13
C ARG A 27 4.96 -7.05 -16.51
N LEU A 28 4.05 -7.16 -15.55
CA LEU A 28 2.66 -7.57 -15.79
C LEU A 28 1.88 -6.51 -16.57
N LEU A 29 2.04 -5.24 -16.20
CA LEU A 29 1.47 -4.09 -16.90
C LEU A 29 1.96 -4.02 -18.35
N ALA A 30 3.27 -4.16 -18.58
CA ALA A 30 3.86 -4.18 -19.92
C ALA A 30 3.39 -5.38 -20.77
N ALA A 31 2.95 -6.46 -20.13
CA ALA A 31 2.34 -7.62 -20.79
C ALA A 31 0.82 -7.47 -21.02
N GLY A 32 0.23 -6.30 -20.69
CA GLY A 32 -1.19 -5.99 -20.92
C GLY A 32 -2.15 -6.50 -19.83
N ASN A 33 -1.66 -6.79 -18.62
CA ASN A 33 -2.48 -7.23 -17.51
C ASN A 33 -2.82 -6.07 -16.57
N ASP A 34 -3.98 -6.15 -15.91
CA ASP A 34 -4.32 -5.28 -14.79
C ASP A 34 -3.59 -5.74 -13.51
N VAL A 35 -3.14 -4.78 -12.71
CA VAL A 35 -2.43 -5.04 -11.44
C VAL A 35 -3.08 -4.26 -10.30
N ILE A 36 -3.42 -4.96 -9.23
CA ILE A 36 -3.68 -4.34 -7.93
C ILE A 36 -2.37 -4.41 -7.14
N LEU A 37 -1.72 -3.26 -6.99
CA LEU A 37 -0.53 -3.13 -6.15
C LEU A 37 -1.00 -2.71 -4.75
N GLU A 38 -0.91 -3.61 -3.79
CA GLU A 38 -1.21 -3.34 -2.38
C GLU A 38 0.11 -3.03 -1.66
N ASN A 39 0.23 -1.78 -1.22
CA ASN A 39 1.38 -1.27 -0.47
C ASN A 39 0.94 -0.10 0.43
N GLY A 40 1.82 0.38 1.32
CA GLY A 40 1.50 1.44 2.28
C GLY A 40 1.18 2.82 1.69
N PHE A 41 1.79 3.20 0.55
CA PHE A 41 1.57 4.48 -0.17
C PHE A 41 1.38 5.72 0.73
N TRP A 42 2.41 6.05 1.50
CA TRP A 42 2.33 6.95 2.65
C TRP A 42 2.25 8.43 2.28
N SER A 43 3.00 8.84 1.27
CA SER A 43 3.07 10.24 0.84
C SER A 43 2.47 10.42 -0.55
N ARG A 44 2.06 11.66 -0.84
CA ARG A 44 1.65 12.05 -2.19
C ARG A 44 2.78 11.86 -3.20
N GLU A 45 4.00 12.26 -2.83
CA GLU A 45 5.19 12.11 -3.69
C GLU A 45 5.43 10.64 -4.09
N GLU A 46 5.26 9.72 -3.14
CA GLU A 46 5.36 8.28 -3.41
C GLU A 46 4.29 7.87 -4.43
N ARG A 47 3.02 8.20 -4.18
CA ARG A 47 1.91 7.86 -5.08
C ARG A 47 2.08 8.44 -6.49
N ASP A 48 2.55 9.68 -6.60
CA ASP A 48 2.81 10.35 -7.87
C ASP A 48 3.95 9.65 -8.64
N SER A 49 4.97 9.17 -7.94
CA SER A 49 6.07 8.41 -8.54
C SER A 49 5.60 7.09 -9.17
N TYR A 50 4.74 6.33 -8.49
CA TYR A 50 4.14 5.11 -9.05
C TYR A 50 3.24 5.42 -10.25
N ARG A 51 2.41 6.47 -10.13
CA ARG A 51 1.52 6.92 -11.20
C ARG A 51 2.28 7.32 -12.47
N ALA A 52 3.37 8.07 -12.33
CA ALA A 52 4.19 8.52 -13.45
C ALA A 52 4.80 7.34 -14.23
N VAL A 53 5.27 6.30 -13.52
CA VAL A 53 5.81 5.10 -14.18
C VAL A 53 4.69 4.34 -14.90
N ALA A 54 3.54 4.11 -14.27
CA ALA A 54 2.40 3.46 -14.91
C ALA A 54 1.96 4.22 -16.18
N GLN A 55 1.89 5.55 -16.13
CA GLN A 55 1.60 6.40 -17.28
C GLN A 55 2.63 6.25 -18.40
N SER A 56 3.93 6.17 -18.08
CA SER A 56 4.98 5.96 -19.09
C SER A 56 4.91 4.59 -19.77
N LEU A 57 4.27 3.61 -19.13
CA LEU A 57 3.93 2.30 -19.71
C LEU A 57 2.61 2.32 -20.51
N GLY A 58 1.95 3.47 -20.60
CA GLY A 58 0.65 3.62 -21.26
C GLY A 58 -0.53 3.10 -20.43
N CYS A 59 -0.34 2.89 -19.13
CA CYS A 59 -1.38 2.40 -18.23
C CYS A 59 -2.09 3.55 -17.50
N GLU A 60 -3.39 3.37 -17.26
CA GLU A 60 -4.15 4.22 -16.33
C GLU A 60 -3.87 3.80 -14.88
N THR A 61 -4.11 4.70 -13.93
CA THR A 61 -3.94 4.42 -12.49
C THR A 61 -5.15 4.91 -11.73
N ARG A 62 -5.72 4.05 -10.88
CA ARG A 62 -6.80 4.38 -9.94
C ARG A 62 -6.30 4.18 -8.51
N LEU A 63 -6.59 5.14 -7.65
CA LEU A 63 -6.25 5.09 -6.24
C LEU A 63 -7.49 4.71 -5.43
N HIS A 64 -7.40 3.61 -4.66
CA HIS A 64 -8.45 3.20 -3.73
C HIS A 64 -8.05 3.56 -2.31
N TYR A 65 -8.69 4.59 -1.75
CA TYR A 65 -8.47 5.02 -0.37
C TYR A 65 -9.68 4.67 0.50
N LEU A 66 -9.42 4.07 1.67
CA LEU A 66 -10.43 3.76 2.67
C LEU A 66 -10.27 4.71 3.84
N ASP A 67 -11.12 5.73 3.91
CA ASP A 67 -11.12 6.72 4.98
C ASP A 67 -11.75 6.14 6.25
N VAL A 68 -10.94 5.44 7.05
CA VAL A 68 -11.35 4.78 8.28
C VAL A 68 -10.76 5.53 9.48
N PRO A 69 -11.58 5.91 10.49
CA PRO A 69 -11.08 6.55 11.69
C PRO A 69 -9.96 5.74 12.38
N VAL A 70 -8.96 6.42 12.90
CA VAL A 70 -7.79 5.79 13.56
C VAL A 70 -8.22 4.90 14.73
N GLU A 71 -9.27 5.29 15.46
CA GLU A 71 -9.83 4.52 16.58
C GLU A 71 -10.39 3.17 16.11
N GLU A 72 -11.02 3.13 14.93
CA GLU A 72 -11.54 1.90 14.34
C GLU A 72 -10.41 1.01 13.82
N LEU A 73 -9.37 1.60 13.23
CA LEU A 73 -8.15 0.88 12.85
C LEU A 73 -7.47 0.25 14.08
N GLN A 74 -7.36 1.01 15.18
CA GLN A 74 -6.80 0.53 16.44
C GLN A 74 -7.61 -0.64 17.00
N ARG A 75 -8.95 -0.52 17.02
CA ARG A 75 -9.85 -1.59 17.45
C ARG A 75 -9.66 -2.87 16.63
N ARG A 76 -9.51 -2.74 15.30
CA ARG A 76 -9.25 -3.87 14.40
C ARG A 76 -7.91 -4.52 14.65
N ILE A 77 -6.84 -3.74 14.88
CA ILE A 77 -5.52 -4.26 15.23
C ILE A 77 -5.57 -5.04 16.54
N ILE A 78 -6.18 -4.49 17.59
CA ILE A 78 -6.34 -5.18 18.89
C ILE A 78 -7.08 -6.50 18.72
N ALA A 79 -8.19 -6.49 17.96
CA ALA A 79 -8.96 -7.70 17.70
C ALA A 79 -8.15 -8.75 16.93
N ARG A 80 -7.42 -8.34 15.88
CA ARG A 80 -6.56 -9.23 15.07
C ARG A 80 -5.41 -9.80 15.87
N ASN A 81 -4.79 -9.01 16.74
CA ASN A 81 -3.64 -9.43 17.54
C ASN A 81 -3.97 -10.54 18.55
N ARG A 82 -5.25 -10.69 18.96
CA ARG A 82 -5.66 -11.77 19.87
C ARG A 82 -5.33 -13.15 19.35
N ASP A 83 -5.38 -13.33 18.03
CA ASP A 83 -5.18 -14.61 17.36
C ASP A 83 -3.87 -14.61 16.53
N ALA A 84 -3.08 -13.53 16.58
CA ALA A 84 -1.86 -13.38 15.80
C ALA A 84 -0.65 -14.06 16.50
N PRO A 85 0.26 -14.68 15.75
CA PRO A 85 1.59 -15.04 16.25
C PRO A 85 2.31 -13.81 16.82
N ALA A 86 3.14 -14.01 17.85
CA ALA A 86 3.86 -12.92 18.50
C ALA A 86 4.75 -12.12 17.52
N ASP A 87 5.32 -12.78 16.50
CA ASP A 87 6.15 -12.14 15.47
C ASP A 87 5.36 -11.44 14.35
N ALA A 88 4.03 -11.40 14.47
CA ALA A 88 3.11 -10.76 13.53
C ALA A 88 2.11 -9.81 14.23
N ALA A 89 2.18 -9.68 15.55
CA ALA A 89 1.34 -8.77 16.32
C ALA A 89 1.86 -7.33 16.19
N VAL A 90 0.98 -6.41 15.80
CA VAL A 90 1.31 -4.99 15.59
C VAL A 90 1.04 -4.22 16.88
N ASP A 91 1.98 -3.42 17.39
CA ASP A 91 1.68 -2.56 18.55
C ASP A 91 0.62 -1.51 18.19
N PRO A 92 -0.54 -1.47 18.88
CA PRO A 92 -1.57 -0.45 18.63
C PRO A 92 -1.08 0.99 18.84
N ASN A 93 -0.02 1.22 19.61
CA ASN A 93 0.55 2.55 19.81
C ASN A 93 1.33 3.04 18.59
N ASP A 94 1.91 2.13 17.80
CA ASP A 94 2.62 2.49 16.58
C ASP A 94 1.66 3.11 15.56
N LEU A 95 0.40 2.66 15.51
CA LEU A 95 -0.62 3.21 14.64
C LEU A 95 -0.79 4.74 14.81
N LEU A 96 -0.73 5.25 16.04
CA LEU A 96 -0.85 6.69 16.30
C LEU A 96 0.38 7.48 15.85
N ALA A 97 1.56 6.87 15.87
CA ALA A 97 2.76 7.48 15.31
C ALA A 97 2.67 7.49 13.78
N TRP A 98 2.25 6.37 13.19
CA TRP A 98 2.05 6.19 11.76
C TRP A 98 1.00 7.13 11.17
N SER A 99 -0.14 7.31 11.84
CA SER A 99 -1.21 8.20 11.36
C SER A 99 -0.76 9.65 11.23
N LYS A 100 0.29 10.08 11.94
CA LYS A 100 0.85 11.43 11.85
C LYS A 100 1.82 11.62 10.69
N MET A 101 2.35 10.53 10.14
CA MET A 101 3.27 10.54 9.00
C MET A 101 2.55 10.31 7.66
N PHE A 102 1.35 9.72 7.70
CA PHE A 102 0.53 9.48 6.53
C PHE A 102 -0.05 10.78 5.96
N GLU A 103 0.03 10.95 4.65
CA GLU A 103 -0.62 12.03 3.92
C GLU A 103 -1.87 11.50 3.21
N PRO A 104 -3.08 11.81 3.71
CA PRO A 104 -4.32 11.38 3.08
C PRO A 104 -4.39 11.85 1.62
N PRO A 105 -4.84 10.98 0.68
CA PRO A 105 -5.02 11.39 -0.70
C PRO A 105 -6.00 12.56 -0.83
N THR A 106 -5.65 13.52 -1.67
CA THR A 106 -6.54 14.63 -1.99
C THR A 106 -7.58 14.23 -3.03
N THR A 107 -8.62 15.05 -3.18
CA THR A 107 -9.70 14.78 -4.15
C THR A 107 -9.20 14.67 -5.60
N ASP A 108 -8.17 15.44 -5.98
CA ASP A 108 -7.55 15.33 -7.30
C ASP A 108 -6.82 14.01 -7.52
N GLU A 109 -6.18 13.43 -6.48
CA GLU A 109 -5.53 12.12 -6.58
C GLU A 109 -6.54 10.99 -6.80
N LEU A 110 -7.74 11.14 -6.24
CA LEU A 110 -8.85 10.17 -6.33
C LEU A 110 -9.68 10.34 -7.61
N ALA A 111 -9.76 11.55 -8.16
CA ALA A 111 -10.54 11.85 -9.37
C ALA A 111 -9.93 11.31 -10.67
N VAL A 112 -8.65 10.88 -10.65
CA VAL A 112 -7.99 10.33 -11.84
C VAL A 112 -8.56 8.95 -12.18
N GLY A 113 -9.51 8.94 -13.12
CA GLY A 113 -10.12 7.75 -13.69
C GLY A 113 -11.02 8.13 -14.86
N HIS A 114 -10.44 8.50 -16.00
CA HIS A 114 -11.18 8.64 -17.26
C HIS A 114 -10.93 7.43 -18.15
N GLY A 115 -11.44 6.29 -17.73
CA GLY A 115 -11.56 5.08 -18.54
C GLY A 115 -12.94 4.48 -18.33
N THR A 116 -13.83 4.69 -19.30
CA THR A 116 -15.12 4.00 -19.39
C THR A 116 -14.89 2.50 -19.27
N ALA A 117 -15.68 1.82 -18.44
CA ALA A 117 -15.66 0.36 -18.32
C ALA A 117 -15.81 -0.30 -19.71
N PRO A 118 -15.10 -1.40 -20.02
CA PRO A 118 -15.43 -2.21 -21.18
C PRO A 118 -16.83 -2.84 -20.98
N PRO A 119 -17.55 -3.13 -22.08
CA PRO A 119 -18.93 -3.64 -22.05
C PRO A 119 -19.07 -4.99 -21.34
#